data_AF-A0A1E7FXL7-F1
#
_entry.id   AF-A0A1E7FXL7-F1
#
_cell.length_a   1.000
_cell.length_b   1.000
_cell.length_c   1.000
_cell.angle_alpha   90.00
_cell.angle_beta   90.00
_cell.angle_gamma   90.00
#
_symmetry.space_group_name_H-M   'P 1'
#
loop_
_entity.id
_entity.type
_entity.pdbx_description
1 polymer ?
#
loop_
_entity_poly.entity_id
_entity_poly.type
_entity_poly.pdbx_seq_one_letter_code
_entity_poly.pdbx_strand_id
1 'polypeptide(L)'
;FNSSFGPNLLSNVNLKRDTADTLTNARLIGLYFSAHWCGPCRQFTPMLAEMYDHLKEKSPTHGIEIVFVSGDRDEQSFNQYYETMPWKAIPFDQSQFVKQALNVTYGVRGIPAFVVLDAVSGQVV
;
A
#
# COMPACT_ATOMS: atom_id res chain seq x y z
N PHE A 1 5.19 -8.18 -11.89
CA PHE A 1 3.93 -7.52 -11.48
C PHE A 1 4.16 -6.15 -10.82
N ASN A 2 5.38 -5.81 -10.37
CA ASN A 2 5.69 -4.47 -9.82
C ASN A 2 5.28 -3.30 -10.74
N SER A 3 5.34 -3.48 -12.06
CA SER A 3 4.83 -2.51 -13.04
C SER A 3 3.34 -2.18 -12.89
N SER A 4 2.55 -3.06 -12.26
CA SER A 4 1.14 -2.82 -11.96
C SER A 4 0.92 -1.75 -10.89
N PHE A 5 1.96 -1.33 -10.16
CA PHE A 5 1.86 -0.27 -9.14
C PHE A 5 2.22 1.13 -9.67
N GLY A 6 2.63 1.22 -10.94
CA GLY A 6 3.20 2.43 -11.53
C GLY A 6 4.74 2.45 -11.46
N PRO A 7 5.37 3.49 -12.04
CA PRO A 7 6.83 3.60 -12.05
C PRO A 7 7.39 3.98 -10.68
N ASN A 8 6.64 4.70 -9.85
CA ASN A 8 7.12 5.19 -8.56
C ASN A 8 6.13 4.90 -7.43
N LEU A 9 6.69 4.68 -6.24
CA LEU A 9 5.97 4.65 -4.97
C LEU A 9 6.42 5.81 -4.08
N LEU A 10 5.51 6.25 -3.22
CA LEU A 10 5.82 7.19 -2.15
C LEU A 10 6.45 6.43 -0.98
N SER A 11 7.52 7.01 -0.42
CA SER A 11 8.05 6.63 0.91
C SER A 11 7.60 7.57 2.02
N ASN A 12 7.08 8.73 1.65
CA ASN A 12 6.27 9.66 2.42
C ASN A 12 5.56 10.59 1.41
N VAL A 13 4.68 11.48 1.87
CA VAL A 13 3.90 12.39 1.00
C VAL A 13 4.74 13.22 0.01
N ASN A 14 6.03 13.45 0.29
CA ASN A 14 6.91 14.29 -0.52
C ASN A 14 8.00 13.53 -1.30
N LEU A 15 8.13 12.21 -1.11
CA LEU A 15 9.26 11.45 -1.65
C LEU A 15 8.80 10.28 -2.52
N LYS A 16 8.89 10.47 -3.83
CA LYS A 16 8.75 9.42 -4.84
C LYS A 16 10.07 8.64 -5.01
N ARG A 17 9.99 7.33 -5.12
CA ARG A 17 11.11 6.40 -5.37
C ARG A 17 10.69 5.41 -6.45
N ASP A 18 11.65 4.89 -7.21
CA ASP A 18 11.38 3.83 -8.18
C ASP A 18 10.74 2.62 -7.49
N THR A 19 9.75 2.03 -8.14
CA THR A 19 8.95 0.94 -7.55
C THR A 19 9.77 -0.34 -7.39
N ALA A 20 10.62 -0.68 -8.34
CA ALA A 20 11.48 -1.86 -8.24
C ALA A 20 12.49 -1.68 -7.10
N ASP A 21 13.13 -0.51 -7.00
CA ASP A 21 14.08 -0.23 -5.92
C ASP A 21 13.39 -0.27 -4.54
N THR A 22 12.18 0.29 -4.45
CA THR A 22 11.42 0.36 -3.20
C THR A 22 11.01 -1.03 -2.70
N LEU A 23 10.73 -1.96 -3.60
CA LEU A 23 10.21 -3.29 -3.27
C LEU A 23 11.25 -4.41 -3.36
N THR A 24 12.50 -4.12 -3.79
CA THR A 24 13.56 -5.11 -4.04
C THR A 24 13.81 -6.08 -2.88
N ASN A 25 13.72 -5.61 -1.63
CA ASN A 25 14.01 -6.42 -0.45
C ASN A 25 12.76 -7.05 0.20
N ALA A 26 11.57 -6.83 -0.37
CA ALA A 26 10.35 -7.40 0.15
C ALA A 26 10.25 -8.88 -0.24
N ARG A 27 9.89 -9.74 0.72
CA ARG A 27 9.48 -11.12 0.43
C ARG A 27 7.99 -11.20 0.15
N LEU A 28 7.21 -10.39 0.86
CA LEU A 28 5.77 -10.28 0.71
C LEU A 28 5.40 -8.82 0.43
N ILE A 29 4.38 -8.62 -0.39
CA ILE A 29 3.80 -7.29 -0.63
C ILE A 29 2.35 -7.31 -0.15
N GLY A 30 2.03 -6.47 0.83
CA GLY A 30 0.68 -6.25 1.30
C GLY A 30 0.04 -5.06 0.58
N LEU A 31 -0.97 -5.30 -0.24
CA LEU A 31 -1.78 -4.24 -0.84
C LEU A 31 -2.89 -3.85 0.12
N TYR A 32 -2.81 -2.65 0.67
CA TYR A 32 -3.80 -2.13 1.61
C TYR A 32 -4.75 -1.15 0.89
N PHE A 33 -5.96 -1.60 0.62
CA PHE A 33 -7.02 -0.79 0.00
C PHE A 33 -7.81 -0.09 1.09
N SER A 34 -7.77 1.24 1.09
CA SER A 34 -8.34 2.04 2.17
C SER A 34 -8.59 3.48 1.74
N ALA A 35 -9.28 4.27 2.57
CA ALA A 35 -9.50 5.69 2.34
C ALA A 35 -9.77 6.43 3.65
N HIS A 36 -9.42 7.72 3.71
CA HIS A 36 -9.61 8.57 4.89
C HIS A 36 -11.07 8.67 5.32
N TRP A 37 -11.98 8.79 4.35
CA TRP A 37 -13.42 8.92 4.60
C TRP A 37 -14.08 7.64 5.12
N CYS A 38 -13.41 6.49 5.01
CA CYS A 38 -13.93 5.19 5.42
C CYS A 38 -13.77 4.96 6.93
N GLY A 39 -14.89 4.91 7.66
CA GLY A 39 -14.91 4.72 9.12
C GLY A 39 -14.18 3.46 9.61
N PRO A 40 -14.54 2.25 9.12
CA PRO A 40 -13.85 1.01 9.51
C PRO A 40 -12.35 1.02 9.16
N CYS A 41 -11.99 1.67 8.05
CA CYS A 41 -10.60 1.80 7.62
C CYS A 41 -9.75 2.58 8.63
N ARG A 42 -10.27 3.69 9.17
CA ARG A 42 -9.58 4.47 10.20
C ARG A 42 -9.38 3.70 11.50
N GLN A 43 -10.22 2.69 11.79
CA GLN A 43 -10.05 1.81 12.95
C GLN A 43 -9.00 0.72 12.68
N PHE A 44 -8.94 0.20 11.45
CA PHE A 44 -8.02 -0.86 11.08
C PHE A 44 -6.56 -0.39 10.89
N THR A 45 -6.36 0.80 10.31
CA THR A 45 -5.01 1.35 10.06
C THR A 45 -4.08 1.33 11.27
N PRO A 46 -4.46 1.82 12.48
CA PRO A 46 -3.54 1.80 13.62
C PRO A 46 -3.14 0.38 14.04
N MET A 47 -4.06 -0.59 13.96
CA MET A 47 -3.73 -2.00 14.25
C MET A 47 -2.74 -2.58 13.23
N LEU A 48 -2.93 -2.23 11.95
CA LEU A 48 -2.04 -2.66 10.88
C LEU A 48 -0.65 -2.01 11.00
N ALA A 49 -0.59 -0.73 11.41
CA ALA A 49 0.67 -0.01 11.65
C ALA A 49 1.47 -0.68 12.78
N GLU A 50 0.83 -0.97 13.92
CA GLU A 50 1.48 -1.67 15.04
C GLU A 50 2.04 -3.03 14.63
N MET A 51 1.26 -3.83 13.88
CA MET A 51 1.72 -5.11 13.35
C MET A 51 2.92 -4.93 12.41
N TYR A 52 2.85 -3.96 11.50
CA TYR A 52 3.91 -3.70 10.53
C TYR A 52 5.21 -3.29 11.21
N ASP A 53 5.16 -2.41 12.21
CA ASP A 53 6.33 -1.98 12.97
C ASP A 53 7.00 -3.17 13.69
N HIS A 54 6.22 -4.01 14.38
CA HIS A 54 6.72 -5.24 14.99
C HIS A 54 7.36 -6.21 13.99
N LEU A 55 6.83 -6.30 12.77
CA LEU A 55 7.40 -7.17 11.72
C LEU A 55 8.71 -6.59 11.17
N LYS A 56 8.80 -5.26 11.00
CA LYS A 56 10.02 -4.59 10.55
C LYS A 56 11.14 -4.70 11.58
N GLU A 57 10.83 -4.65 12.87
CA GLU A 57 11.83 -4.89 13.94
C GLU A 57 12.40 -6.30 13.90
N LYS A 58 11.54 -7.32 13.69
CA LYS A 58 11.97 -8.74 13.67
C LYS A 58 12.66 -9.14 12.37
N SER A 59 12.33 -8.51 11.25
CA SER A 59 12.82 -8.89 9.92
C SER A 59 13.02 -7.65 9.04
N PRO A 60 14.05 -6.84 9.33
CA PRO A 60 14.23 -5.52 8.71
C PRO A 60 14.53 -5.58 7.20
N THR A 61 15.06 -6.70 6.70
CA THR A 61 15.57 -6.80 5.31
C THR A 61 14.86 -7.83 4.43
N HIS A 62 14.02 -8.71 4.98
CA HIS A 62 13.39 -9.83 4.25
C HIS A 62 11.92 -10.06 4.65
N GLY A 63 11.23 -8.99 5.04
CA GLY A 63 9.86 -9.02 5.56
C GLY A 63 8.79 -8.66 4.53
N ILE A 64 7.61 -8.30 5.06
CA ILE A 64 6.53 -7.70 4.29
C ILE A 64 6.82 -6.21 4.03
N GLU A 65 6.46 -5.72 2.85
CA GLU A 65 6.32 -4.30 2.56
C GLU A 65 4.85 -4.00 2.23
N ILE A 66 4.31 -2.91 2.75
CA ILE A 66 2.90 -2.55 2.53
C ILE A 66 2.83 -1.42 1.50
N VAL A 67 1.91 -1.54 0.55
CA VAL A 67 1.60 -0.50 -0.43
C VAL A 67 0.15 -0.08 -0.23
N PHE A 68 -0.04 1.16 0.20
CA PHE A 68 -1.34 1.81 0.31
C PHE A 68 -1.91 2.10 -1.07
N VAL A 69 -3.09 1.54 -1.33
CA VAL A 69 -3.92 1.74 -2.52
C VAL A 69 -5.09 2.63 -2.12
N SER A 70 -4.93 3.95 -2.31
CA SER A 70 -5.91 4.92 -1.83
C SER A 70 -7.21 4.93 -2.62
N GLY A 71 -8.33 4.95 -1.89
CA GLY A 71 -9.67 5.27 -2.37
C GLY A 71 -10.12 6.71 -2.06
N ASP A 72 -9.20 7.59 -1.63
CA ASP A 72 -9.50 9.00 -1.38
C ASP A 72 -9.85 9.73 -2.67
N ARG A 73 -10.62 10.80 -2.53
CA ARG A 73 -11.20 11.56 -3.65
C ARG A 73 -10.46 12.85 -3.95
N ASP A 74 -9.62 13.28 -3.02
CA ASP A 74 -8.81 14.49 -3.10
C ASP A 74 -7.44 14.24 -2.45
N GLU A 75 -6.45 15.00 -2.93
CA GLU A 75 -5.04 14.84 -2.53
C GLU A 75 -4.82 15.24 -1.06
N GLN A 76 -5.59 16.20 -0.56
CA GLN A 76 -5.47 16.66 0.82
C GLN A 76 -5.84 15.54 1.81
N SER A 77 -6.99 14.90 1.61
CA SER A 77 -7.44 13.77 2.42
C SER A 77 -6.50 12.58 2.30
N PHE A 78 -5.99 12.31 1.10
CA PHE A 78 -4.97 11.29 0.88
C PHE A 78 -3.71 11.56 1.71
N ASN A 79 -3.16 12.77 1.62
CA ASN A 79 -1.92 13.14 2.31
C ASN A 79 -2.09 13.06 3.83
N GLN A 80 -3.16 13.65 4.38
CA GLN A 80 -3.45 13.61 5.82
C GLN A 80 -3.54 12.18 6.36
N TYR A 81 -4.15 11.27 5.61
CA TYR A 81 -4.29 9.90 6.05
C TYR A 81 -3.00 9.11 5.86
N TYR A 82 -2.30 9.30 4.73
CA TYR A 82 -1.04 8.62 4.46
C TYR A 82 0.07 9.04 5.42
N GLU A 83 0.07 10.28 5.93
CA GLU A 83 0.98 10.74 7.00
C GLU A 83 0.91 9.89 8.27
N THR A 84 -0.20 9.19 8.50
CA THR A 84 -0.37 8.29 9.66
C THR A 84 0.15 6.87 9.41
N MET A 85 0.68 6.57 8.23
CA MET A 85 1.04 5.22 7.81
C MET A 85 2.57 5.05 7.64
N PRO A 86 3.17 4.00 8.23
CA PRO A 86 4.63 3.79 8.18
C PRO A 86 5.14 3.09 6.90
N TRP A 87 4.30 2.94 5.88
CA TRP A 87 4.58 2.14 4.68
C TRP A 87 4.53 2.95 3.37
N LYS A 88 4.53 2.26 2.22
CA LYS A 88 4.56 2.91 0.90
C LYS A 88 3.17 3.25 0.40
N ALA A 89 3.05 4.15 -0.56
CA ALA A 89 1.78 4.43 -1.22
C ALA A 89 1.94 4.62 -2.73
N ILE A 90 0.89 4.30 -3.47
CA ILE A 90 0.79 4.74 -4.87
C ILE A 90 0.55 6.25 -4.87
N PRO A 91 1.33 7.04 -5.64
CA PRO A 91 1.12 8.47 -5.80
C PRO A 91 -0.33 8.82 -6.15
N PHE A 92 -0.88 9.87 -5.53
CA PHE A 92 -2.29 10.23 -5.67
C PHE A 92 -2.71 10.46 -7.12
N ASP A 93 -1.84 11.11 -7.91
CA ASP A 93 -1.99 11.36 -9.36
C ASP A 93 -2.17 10.09 -10.21
N GLN A 94 -1.73 8.94 -9.70
CA GLN A 94 -1.84 7.63 -10.37
C GLN A 94 -2.83 6.69 -9.67
N SER A 95 -3.23 7.02 -8.44
CA SER A 95 -3.96 6.14 -7.52
C SER A 95 -5.26 5.60 -8.11
N GLN A 96 -6.07 6.41 -8.80
CA GLN A 96 -7.38 5.98 -9.32
C GLN A 96 -7.23 4.91 -10.40
N PHE A 97 -6.34 5.14 -11.37
CA PHE A 97 -6.09 4.20 -12.47
C PHE A 97 -5.51 2.88 -11.94
N VAL A 98 -4.46 2.98 -11.10
CA VAL A 98 -3.82 1.81 -10.53
C VAL A 98 -4.78 1.03 -9.63
N LYS A 99 -5.52 1.71 -8.75
CA LYS A 99 -6.55 1.07 -7.90
C LYS A 99 -7.57 0.32 -8.73
N GLN A 100 -8.09 0.91 -9.82
CA GLN A 100 -9.08 0.24 -10.64
C GLN A 100 -8.53 -1.06 -11.23
N ALA A 101 -7.30 -1.02 -11.75
CA ALA A 101 -6.63 -2.22 -12.25
C ALA A 101 -6.44 -3.28 -11.14
N LEU A 102 -5.94 -2.88 -9.97
CA LEU A 102 -5.72 -3.80 -8.85
C LEU A 102 -7.03 -4.37 -8.28
N ASN A 103 -8.11 -3.59 -8.25
CA ASN A 103 -9.43 -4.05 -7.83
C ASN A 103 -9.94 -5.18 -8.73
N VAL A 104 -9.76 -5.04 -10.05
CA VAL A 104 -10.15 -6.08 -11.02
C VAL A 104 -9.27 -7.31 -10.86
N THR A 105 -7.94 -7.12 -10.82
CA THR A 105 -6.97 -8.21 -10.73
C THR A 105 -7.17 -9.08 -9.48
N TYR A 106 -7.45 -8.45 -8.33
CA TYR A 106 -7.55 -9.15 -7.04
C TYR A 106 -8.98 -9.25 -6.51
N GLY A 107 -9.99 -8.88 -7.29
CA GLY A 107 -11.39 -9.01 -6.92
C GLY A 107 -11.83 -8.14 -5.73
N VAL A 108 -11.16 -7.02 -5.47
CA VAL A 108 -11.48 -6.11 -4.35
C VAL A 108 -12.72 -5.30 -4.69
N ARG A 109 -13.78 -5.44 -3.88
CA ARG A 109 -15.09 -4.79 -4.08
C ARG A 109 -15.43 -3.74 -3.02
N GLY A 110 -14.63 -3.61 -1.97
CA GLY A 110 -14.87 -2.70 -0.85
C GLY A 110 -13.60 -2.47 -0.04
N ILE A 111 -13.69 -1.52 0.89
CA ILE A 111 -12.59 -1.16 1.80
C ILE A 111 -13.08 -1.18 3.26
N PRO A 112 -12.22 -1.49 4.24
CA PRO A 112 -10.81 -1.87 4.06
C PRO A 112 -10.66 -3.27 3.44
N ALA A 113 -9.65 -3.45 2.61
CA ALA A 113 -9.24 -4.77 2.12
C ALA A 113 -7.71 -4.87 2.14
N PHE A 114 -7.20 -6.07 2.41
CA PHE A 114 -5.77 -6.34 2.47
C PHE A 114 -5.46 -7.61 1.68
N VAL A 115 -4.64 -7.48 0.65
CA VAL A 115 -4.24 -8.60 -0.22
C VAL A 115 -2.74 -8.83 -0.07
N VAL A 116 -2.32 -10.04 0.23
CA VAL A 116 -0.90 -10.39 0.37
C VAL A 116 -0.44 -11.09 -0.90
N LEU A 117 0.69 -10.63 -1.43
CA LEU A 117 1.33 -11.18 -2.62
C LEU A 117 2.71 -11.71 -2.27
N ASP A 118 3.10 -12.81 -2.91
CA ASP A 118 4.49 -13.22 -2.97
C ASP A 118 5.27 -12.26 -3.87
N ALA A 119 6.38 -11.71 -3.36
CA ALA A 119 7.08 -10.61 -4.02
C ALA A 119 7.81 -11.03 -5.31
N VAL A 120 8.02 -12.33 -5.52
CA VAL A 120 8.71 -12.86 -6.71
C VAL A 120 7.69 -13.20 -7.80
N SER A 121 6.69 -14.00 -7.47
CA SER A 121 5.69 -14.49 -8.41
C SER A 121 4.56 -13.51 -8.67
N GLY A 122 4.24 -12.63 -7.71
CA GLY A 122 3.07 -11.75 -7.74
C GLY A 122 1.75 -12.47 -7.52
N GLN A 123 1.78 -13.73 -7.10
CA GLN A 123 0.58 -14.50 -6.78
C GLN A 123 0.08 -14.17 -5.38
N VAL A 124 -1.24 -14.27 -5.19
CA VAL A 124 -1.87 -14.15 -3.87
C VAL A 124 -1.47 -15.34 -3.00
N VAL A 125 -1.13 -15.09 -1.73
CA VAL A 125 -0.70 -16.08 -0.73
C VAL A 125 -1.73 -16.27 0.37
#